data_AF-A0A0M0JAZ9-F1
#
_entry.id   AF-A0A0M0JAZ9-F1
#
_cell.length_a   1.000
_cell.length_b   1.000
_cell.length_c   1.000
_cell.angle_alpha   90.00
_cell.angle_beta   90.00
_cell.angle_gamma   90.00
#
_symmetry.space_group_name_H-M   'P 1'
#
loop_
_entity.id
_entity.type
_entity.pdbx_description
1 polymer ?
#
loop_
_entity_poly.entity_id
_entity_poly.type
_entity_poly.pdbx_seq_one_letter_code
_entity_poly.pdbx_strand_id
1 'polypeptide(L)'
;MASGSSSGVNETLRLRGAGKPPRIRQPTKAQMEERWKSTNPRDLAYEIATFMGGEWPTRPVRKVQLSLEGAPRECEDLMELTQLNPTLLSEMTVPTRELFLEVYYDDLLDVYSQVMETLAPEDPHGVRGTRVTFDSVRKFKHLTISLGFKAVSDVCQAAFDHPDTDFDEWPEVTPDHRPGCWCTLDVAKFTQLTAATVALVKMILDEKGVLPPAAEARIINVAKRFYYDDV
;
A
#
# COMPACT_ATOMS: atom_id res chain seq x y z
N MET A 1 36.65 -41.00 44.75
CA MET A 1 35.59 -41.16 43.73
C MET A 1 34.74 -39.90 43.74
N ALA A 2 34.19 -39.53 42.58
CA ALA A 2 33.42 -38.32 42.26
C ALA A 2 34.25 -37.08 41.86
N SER A 3 34.67 -37.07 40.59
CA SER A 3 34.90 -35.87 39.80
C SER A 3 34.01 -35.96 38.55
N GLY A 4 32.84 -35.35 38.62
CA GLY A 4 32.03 -34.89 37.48
C GLY A 4 31.63 -33.46 37.84
N SER A 5 31.55 -32.47 36.97
CA SER A 5 31.13 -32.49 35.58
C SER A 5 31.30 -31.06 35.01
N SER A 6 31.23 -30.94 33.68
CA SER A 6 31.06 -29.70 32.90
C SER A 6 32.30 -28.82 32.66
N SER A 7 33.01 -29.12 31.56
CA SER A 7 33.73 -28.10 30.78
C SER A 7 33.62 -28.42 29.29
N GLY A 8 32.38 -28.54 28.82
CA GLY A 8 32.06 -28.59 27.40
C GLY A 8 31.53 -27.23 26.94
N VAL A 9 32.43 -26.28 26.67
CA VAL A 9 32.09 -25.07 25.91
C VAL A 9 32.99 -25.07 24.69
N ASN A 10 32.51 -25.76 23.66
CA ASN A 10 33.09 -25.73 22.34
C ASN A 10 31.93 -25.43 21.38
N GLU A 11 31.59 -24.15 21.22
CA GLU A 11 30.74 -23.74 20.10
C GLU A 11 31.11 -22.33 19.65
N THR A 12 32.09 -22.31 18.76
CA THR A 12 32.18 -21.48 17.55
C THR A 12 30.86 -20.79 17.16
N LEU A 13 30.56 -19.61 17.74
CA LEU A 13 29.72 -18.63 17.06
C LEU A 13 30.59 -17.88 16.05
N ARG A 14 30.87 -18.58 14.94
CA ARG A 14 31.31 -17.94 13.70
C ARG A 14 30.26 -16.90 13.35
N LEU A 15 30.67 -15.63 13.34
CA LEU A 15 30.08 -14.57 12.56
C LEU A 15 29.83 -15.09 11.14
N ARG A 16 28.63 -15.61 10.88
CA ARG A 16 28.18 -15.90 9.52
C ARG A 16 28.01 -14.55 8.86
N GLY A 17 28.88 -14.31 7.88
CA GLY A 17 29.07 -13.02 7.26
C GLY A 17 27.78 -12.41 6.76
N ALA A 18 27.79 -11.08 6.75
CA ALA A 18 27.01 -10.30 5.80
C ALA A 18 27.16 -10.96 4.43
N GLY A 19 26.10 -11.66 4.00
CA GLY A 19 26.05 -12.27 2.69
C GLY A 19 26.37 -11.18 1.67
N LYS A 20 27.26 -11.48 0.72
CA LYS A 20 27.44 -10.62 -0.44
C LYS A 20 26.05 -10.32 -1.02
N PRO A 21 25.75 -9.07 -1.41
CA PRO A 21 24.48 -8.76 -2.06
C PRO A 21 24.25 -9.78 -3.19
N PRO A 22 23.02 -10.27 -3.37
CA PRO A 22 22.71 -11.25 -4.40
C PRO A 22 23.33 -10.76 -5.70
N ARG A 23 24.22 -11.57 -6.28
CA ARG A 23 24.79 -11.27 -7.60
C ARG A 23 23.62 -11.27 -8.57
N ILE A 24 23.13 -10.09 -8.93
CA ILE A 24 22.21 -9.90 -10.04
C ILE A 24 22.92 -10.53 -11.24
N ARG A 25 22.44 -11.70 -11.67
CA ARG A 25 23.01 -12.40 -12.82
C ARG A 25 22.68 -11.53 -14.03
N GLN A 26 23.69 -10.90 -14.63
CA GLN A 26 23.46 -10.18 -15.87
C GLN A 26 22.99 -11.19 -16.93
N PRO A 27 21.86 -10.91 -17.62
CA PRO A 27 21.36 -11.80 -18.65
C PRO A 27 22.37 -11.90 -19.80
N THR A 28 22.47 -13.10 -20.37
CA THR A 28 23.30 -13.34 -21.55
C THR A 28 22.70 -12.66 -22.79
N LYS A 29 23.50 -12.43 -23.84
CA LYS A 29 23.02 -11.81 -25.07
C LYS A 29 21.83 -12.56 -25.70
N ALA A 30 21.85 -13.90 -25.65
CA ALA A 30 20.75 -14.74 -26.12
C ALA A 30 19.46 -14.58 -25.29
N GLN A 31 19.60 -14.34 -23.98
CA GLN A 31 18.46 -14.06 -23.08
C GLN A 31 17.87 -12.66 -23.31
N MET A 32 18.69 -11.67 -23.68
CA MET A 32 18.21 -10.34 -24.05
C MET A 32 17.51 -10.29 -25.42
N GLU A 33 17.76 -11.28 -26.29
CA GLU A 33 17.17 -11.40 -27.62
C GLU A 33 15.88 -12.25 -27.63
N GLU A 34 15.51 -12.89 -26.51
CA GLU A 34 14.26 -13.64 -26.38
C GLU A 34 13.07 -12.65 -26.37
N ARG A 35 12.13 -12.79 -27.30
CA ARG A 35 10.90 -11.99 -27.27
C ARG A 35 10.12 -12.33 -26.00
N TRP A 36 9.67 -11.31 -25.28
CA TRP A 36 8.75 -11.48 -24.15
C TRP A 36 7.54 -12.30 -24.58
N LYS A 37 7.15 -13.26 -23.74
CA LYS A 37 6.15 -14.27 -24.10
C LYS A 37 4.75 -13.72 -23.88
N SER A 38 4.58 -12.86 -22.89
CA SER A 38 3.29 -12.27 -22.59
C SER A 38 3.01 -10.96 -23.33
N THR A 39 1.77 -10.84 -23.78
CA THR A 39 1.16 -9.60 -24.27
C THR A 39 0.30 -8.93 -23.20
N ASN A 40 0.02 -9.62 -22.09
CA ASN A 40 -0.65 -9.05 -20.93
C ASN A 40 0.38 -8.25 -20.10
N PRO A 41 0.14 -6.97 -19.78
CA PRO A 41 1.15 -6.14 -19.12
C PRO A 41 1.52 -6.61 -17.70
N ARG A 42 0.61 -7.26 -16.97
CA ARG A 42 0.88 -7.83 -15.63
C ARG A 42 1.82 -9.02 -15.71
N ASP A 43 1.52 -9.95 -16.61
CA ASP A 43 2.35 -11.13 -16.85
C ASP A 43 3.70 -10.73 -17.45
N LEU A 44 3.73 -9.72 -18.31
CA LEU A 44 4.96 -9.13 -18.84
C LEU A 44 5.81 -8.53 -17.70
N ALA A 45 5.20 -7.80 -16.76
CA ALA A 45 5.91 -7.29 -15.60
C ALA A 45 6.47 -8.42 -14.72
N TYR A 46 5.69 -9.50 -14.52
CA TYR A 46 6.14 -10.70 -13.82
C TYR A 46 7.32 -11.39 -14.53
N GLU A 47 7.24 -11.54 -15.85
CA GLU A 47 8.31 -12.09 -16.69
C GLU A 47 9.59 -11.24 -16.58
N ILE A 48 9.47 -9.92 -16.67
CA ILE A 48 10.60 -8.99 -16.55
C ILE A 48 11.23 -9.07 -15.15
N ALA A 49 10.43 -9.05 -14.08
CA ALA A 49 10.93 -9.14 -12.71
C ALA A 49 11.69 -10.44 -12.46
N THR A 50 11.10 -11.56 -12.91
CA THR A 50 11.72 -12.89 -12.82
C THR A 50 13.02 -12.95 -13.64
N PHE A 51 13.02 -12.38 -14.85
CA PHE A 51 14.19 -12.30 -15.71
C PHE A 51 15.34 -11.48 -15.10
N MET A 52 15.02 -10.35 -14.46
CA MET A 52 16.00 -9.52 -13.74
C MET A 52 16.51 -10.16 -12.43
N GLY A 53 16.03 -11.36 -12.08
CA GLY A 53 16.39 -12.06 -10.86
C GLY A 53 15.77 -11.45 -9.60
N GLY A 54 14.71 -10.65 -9.76
CA GLY A 54 13.89 -10.16 -8.66
C GLY A 54 12.87 -11.21 -8.22
N GLU A 55 12.60 -11.28 -6.92
CA GLU A 55 11.43 -11.99 -6.42
C GLU A 55 10.19 -11.14 -6.70
N TRP A 56 9.18 -11.73 -7.34
CA TRP A 56 7.88 -11.07 -7.44
C TRP A 56 7.30 -10.97 -6.02
N PRO A 57 6.84 -9.78 -5.59
CA PRO A 57 6.34 -9.62 -4.24
C PRO A 57 5.19 -10.60 -3.98
N THR A 58 5.34 -11.41 -2.93
CA THR A 58 4.26 -12.28 -2.47
C THR A 58 3.23 -11.44 -1.73
N ARG A 59 1.97 -11.55 -2.15
CA ARG A 59 0.90 -10.82 -1.48
C ARG A 59 0.59 -11.44 -0.13
N PRO A 60 0.35 -10.62 0.91
CA PRO A 60 -0.07 -11.13 2.20
C PRO A 60 -1.46 -11.75 2.09
N VAL A 61 -1.71 -12.83 2.86
CA VAL A 61 -3.05 -13.39 2.99
C VAL A 61 -3.88 -12.46 3.86
N ARG A 62 -4.96 -11.91 3.29
CA ARG A 62 -5.91 -11.05 4.00
C ARG A 62 -6.59 -11.82 5.13
N LYS A 63 -6.44 -11.37 6.38
CA LYS A 63 -7.15 -11.94 7.53
C LYS A 63 -8.44 -11.20 7.84
N VAL A 64 -8.51 -9.90 7.51
CA VAL A 64 -9.71 -9.08 7.69
C VAL A 64 -10.25 -8.71 6.31
N GLN A 65 -11.52 -9.03 6.07
CA GLN A 65 -12.19 -8.70 4.82
C GLN A 65 -12.93 -7.36 4.97
N LEU A 66 -12.80 -6.50 3.97
CA LEU A 66 -13.59 -5.28 3.87
C LEU A 66 -14.99 -5.64 3.38
N SER A 67 -16.01 -5.29 4.17
CA SER A 67 -17.39 -5.33 3.69
C SER A 67 -17.69 -4.08 2.87
N LEU A 68 -18.35 -4.25 1.73
CA LEU A 68 -18.90 -3.14 0.95
C LEU A 68 -20.37 -2.86 1.31
N GLU A 69 -20.93 -3.59 2.28
CA GLU A 69 -22.28 -3.34 2.77
C GLU A 69 -22.36 -1.95 3.42
N GLY A 70 -23.25 -1.10 2.89
CA GLY A 70 -23.40 0.28 3.35
C GLY A 70 -22.60 1.32 2.54
N ALA A 71 -21.74 0.89 1.61
CA ALA A 71 -21.20 1.82 0.60
C ALA A 71 -22.34 2.27 -0.34
N PRO A 72 -22.39 3.56 -0.74
CA PRO A 72 -23.32 4.02 -1.75
C PRO A 72 -23.18 3.22 -3.05
N ARG A 73 -24.30 3.00 -3.75
CA ARG A 73 -24.31 2.30 -5.05
C ARG A 73 -24.18 3.26 -6.22
N GLU A 74 -24.61 4.50 -6.03
CA GLU A 74 -24.58 5.54 -7.05
C GLU A 74 -23.19 6.16 -7.15
N CYS A 75 -22.73 6.39 -8.38
CA CYS A 75 -21.41 6.91 -8.64
C CYS A 75 -21.21 8.32 -8.05
N GLU A 76 -22.20 9.21 -8.17
CA GLU A 76 -22.11 10.58 -7.65
C GLU A 76 -21.91 10.59 -6.13
N ASP A 77 -22.67 9.76 -5.40
CA ASP A 77 -22.55 9.62 -3.95
C ASP A 77 -21.16 9.10 -3.56
N LEU A 78 -20.63 8.13 -4.31
CA LEU A 78 -19.27 7.62 -4.11
C LEU A 78 -18.22 8.69 -4.38
N MET A 79 -18.36 9.47 -5.46
CA MET A 79 -17.45 10.57 -5.80
C MET A 79 -17.47 11.68 -4.75
N GLU A 80 -18.64 12.02 -4.22
CA GLU A 80 -18.81 13.00 -3.15
C GLU A 80 -18.20 12.50 -1.83
N LEU A 81 -18.52 11.27 -1.43
CA LEU A 81 -18.06 10.69 -0.18
C LEU A 81 -16.54 10.46 -0.16
N THR A 82 -15.98 9.96 -1.26
CA THR A 82 -14.54 9.70 -1.37
C THR A 82 -13.72 10.95 -1.63
N GLN A 83 -14.36 12.02 -2.13
CA GLN A 83 -13.71 13.24 -2.61
C GLN A 83 -12.57 12.91 -3.58
N LEU A 84 -12.83 12.01 -4.54
CA LEU A 84 -11.86 11.65 -5.57
C LEU A 84 -11.48 12.90 -6.38
N ASN A 85 -10.18 13.15 -6.47
CA ASN A 85 -9.61 14.01 -7.50
C ASN A 85 -9.20 13.14 -8.70
N PRO A 86 -10.00 13.10 -9.78
CA PRO A 86 -9.75 12.22 -10.92
C PRO A 86 -8.66 12.72 -11.86
N THR A 87 -8.07 13.90 -11.62
CA THR A 87 -7.17 14.57 -12.57
C THR A 87 -5.97 13.71 -12.98
N LEU A 88 -5.32 13.03 -12.03
CA LEU A 88 -4.21 12.14 -12.38
C LEU A 88 -4.69 10.96 -13.24
N LEU A 89 -5.84 10.38 -12.89
CA LEU A 89 -6.42 9.27 -13.62
C LEU A 89 -6.83 9.71 -15.04
N SER A 90 -7.39 10.91 -15.21
CA SER A 90 -7.83 11.42 -16.52
C SER A 90 -6.69 11.63 -17.50
N GLU A 91 -5.48 11.92 -17.00
CA GLU A 91 -4.27 12.06 -17.82
C GLU A 91 -3.72 10.72 -18.33
N MET A 92 -4.11 9.60 -17.71
CA MET A 92 -3.74 8.26 -18.16
C MET A 92 -4.62 7.84 -19.34
N THR A 93 -4.04 7.08 -20.28
CA THR A 93 -4.85 6.35 -21.26
C THR A 93 -5.74 5.33 -20.56
N VAL A 94 -6.88 4.96 -21.17
CA VAL A 94 -7.82 3.97 -20.58
C VAL A 94 -7.11 2.66 -20.20
N PRO A 95 -6.30 2.02 -21.07
CA PRO A 95 -5.58 0.80 -20.69
C PRO A 95 -4.58 0.99 -19.56
N THR A 96 -3.87 2.13 -19.53
CA THR A 96 -2.94 2.44 -18.43
C THR A 96 -3.69 2.62 -17.12
N ARG A 97 -4.84 3.30 -17.15
CA ARG A 97 -5.66 3.55 -15.97
C ARG A 97 -6.24 2.26 -15.41
N GLU A 98 -6.78 1.40 -16.28
CA GLU A 98 -7.28 0.06 -15.91
C GLU A 98 -6.20 -0.71 -15.16
N LEU A 99 -5.01 -0.85 -15.76
CA LEU A 99 -3.91 -1.61 -15.15
C LEU A 99 -3.41 -0.99 -13.84
N PHE A 100 -3.33 0.34 -13.80
CA PHE A 100 -2.94 1.08 -12.60
C PHE A 100 -3.95 0.83 -11.46
N LEU A 101 -5.25 0.94 -11.74
CA LEU A 101 -6.30 0.71 -10.76
C LEU A 101 -6.39 -0.75 -10.32
N GLU A 102 -6.13 -1.73 -11.19
CA GLU A 102 -6.12 -3.16 -10.82
C GLU A 102 -5.06 -3.45 -9.75
N VAL A 103 -3.84 -2.95 -9.93
CA VAL A 103 -2.75 -3.14 -8.98
C VAL A 103 -3.11 -2.53 -7.63
N TYR A 104 -3.56 -1.28 -7.66
CA TYR A 104 -3.88 -0.51 -6.46
C TYR A 104 -5.16 -0.98 -5.75
N TYR A 105 -6.13 -1.55 -6.48
CA TYR A 105 -7.36 -2.11 -5.91
C TYR A 105 -7.04 -3.19 -4.88
N ASP A 106 -6.16 -4.12 -5.26
CA ASP A 106 -5.74 -5.16 -4.34
C ASP A 106 -4.83 -4.62 -3.23
N ASP A 107 -3.98 -3.62 -3.51
CA ASP A 107 -3.15 -3.00 -2.46
C ASP A 107 -4.02 -2.29 -1.41
N LEU A 108 -5.14 -1.67 -1.81
CA LEU A 108 -6.11 -1.09 -0.89
C LEU A 108 -6.66 -2.16 0.06
N LEU A 109 -7.04 -3.32 -0.47
CA LEU A 109 -7.55 -4.44 0.34
C LEU A 109 -6.47 -5.05 1.24
N ASP A 110 -5.25 -5.22 0.72
CA ASP A 110 -4.12 -5.80 1.46
C ASP A 110 -3.70 -4.90 2.62
N VAL A 111 -3.54 -3.59 2.36
CA VAL A 111 -3.14 -2.64 3.39
C VAL A 111 -4.28 -2.35 4.36
N TYR A 112 -5.55 -2.36 3.93
CA TYR A 112 -6.70 -2.32 4.85
C TYR A 112 -6.67 -3.50 5.83
N SER A 113 -6.47 -4.73 5.35
CA SER A 113 -6.34 -5.91 6.21
C SER A 113 -5.19 -5.72 7.21
N GLN A 114 -4.04 -5.23 6.76
CA GLN A 114 -2.90 -4.95 7.64
C GLN A 114 -3.22 -3.92 8.72
N VAL A 115 -3.90 -2.82 8.39
CA VAL A 115 -4.33 -1.80 9.37
C VAL A 115 -5.23 -2.45 10.42
N MET A 116 -6.26 -3.18 9.99
CA MET A 116 -7.24 -3.79 10.88
C MET A 116 -6.67 -4.94 11.72
N GLU A 117 -5.70 -5.68 11.18
CA GLU A 117 -4.95 -6.71 11.94
C GLU A 117 -4.12 -6.11 13.07
N THR A 118 -3.73 -4.84 12.93
CA THR A 118 -2.97 -4.12 13.96
C THR A 118 -3.86 -3.40 14.96
N LEU A 119 -5.19 -3.55 14.86
CA LEU A 119 -6.10 -2.93 15.80
C LEU A 119 -5.91 -3.51 17.19
N ALA A 120 -5.44 -2.68 18.13
CA ALA A 120 -5.19 -3.10 19.50
C ALA A 120 -6.52 -3.47 20.18
N PRO A 121 -6.66 -4.68 20.74
CA PRO A 121 -7.87 -5.09 21.46
C PRO A 121 -8.07 -4.27 22.74
N GLU A 122 -6.98 -3.86 23.40
CA GLU A 122 -6.96 -2.98 24.58
C GLU A 122 -5.70 -2.10 24.57
N ASP A 123 -5.89 -0.79 24.73
CA ASP A 123 -4.83 0.17 25.05
C ASP A 123 -4.43 0.03 26.54
N PRO A 124 -3.16 0.22 26.96
CA PRO A 124 -2.79 0.44 28.37
C PRO A 124 -3.62 1.50 29.11
N HIS A 125 -4.30 2.41 28.40
CA HIS A 125 -5.26 3.38 28.96
C HIS A 125 -6.72 2.91 29.01
N GLY A 126 -7.01 1.66 28.62
CA GLY A 126 -8.36 1.06 28.66
C GLY A 126 -9.29 1.42 27.49
N VAL A 127 -8.80 2.14 26.48
CA VAL A 127 -9.54 2.43 25.25
C VAL A 127 -9.43 1.22 24.30
N ARG A 128 -10.56 0.65 23.90
CA ARG A 128 -10.61 -0.54 23.04
C ARG A 128 -10.91 -0.18 21.59
N GLY A 129 -10.20 -0.81 20.65
CA GLY A 129 -10.61 -0.84 19.25
C GLY A 129 -10.44 0.45 18.46
N THR A 130 -9.50 1.33 18.85
CA THR A 130 -9.17 2.56 18.10
C THR A 130 -7.69 2.72 17.77
N ARG A 131 -6.79 1.99 18.43
CA ARG A 131 -5.34 2.13 18.20
C ARG A 131 -4.84 1.16 17.14
N VAL A 132 -4.10 1.69 16.17
CA VAL A 132 -3.50 0.94 15.06
C VAL A 132 -2.04 1.35 14.88
N THR A 133 -1.25 0.51 14.21
CA THR A 133 0.17 0.83 13.99
C THR A 133 0.34 2.00 13.01
N PHE A 134 1.21 2.94 13.35
CA PHE A 134 1.49 4.11 12.52
C PHE A 134 1.89 3.74 11.08
N ASP A 135 2.76 2.75 10.91
CA ASP A 135 3.29 2.37 9.60
C ASP A 135 2.23 1.85 8.64
N SER A 136 1.25 1.08 9.13
CA SER A 136 0.17 0.56 8.30
C SER A 136 -0.75 1.69 7.81
N VAL A 137 -1.11 2.62 8.71
CA VAL A 137 -1.92 3.81 8.39
C VAL A 137 -1.16 4.74 7.44
N ARG A 138 0.15 4.91 7.63
CA ARG A 138 1.02 5.71 6.75
C ARG A 138 1.06 5.14 5.34
N LYS A 139 1.27 3.82 5.21
CA LYS A 139 1.21 3.14 3.91
C LYS A 139 -0.15 3.37 3.24
N PHE A 140 -1.25 3.20 3.99
CA PHE A 140 -2.60 3.38 3.46
C PHE A 140 -2.87 4.83 3.00
N LYS A 141 -2.43 5.82 3.78
CA LYS A 141 -2.54 7.24 3.42
C LYS A 141 -1.78 7.56 2.13
N HIS A 142 -0.53 7.09 2.00
CA HIS A 142 0.24 7.33 0.78
C HIS A 142 -0.42 6.69 -0.44
N LEU A 143 -0.92 5.45 -0.29
CA LEU A 143 -1.65 4.75 -1.35
C LEU A 143 -2.87 5.56 -1.83
N THR A 144 -3.67 6.07 -0.90
CA THR A 144 -4.90 6.82 -1.21
C THR A 144 -4.64 8.20 -1.77
N ILE A 145 -3.55 8.88 -1.36
CA ILE A 145 -3.07 10.11 -2.00
C ILE A 145 -2.67 9.85 -3.45
N SER A 146 -1.92 8.79 -3.72
CA SER A 146 -1.49 8.44 -5.09
C SER A 146 -2.67 8.17 -6.03
N LEU A 147 -3.80 7.72 -5.49
CA LEU A 147 -5.04 7.49 -6.23
C LEU A 147 -5.96 8.73 -6.29
N GLY A 148 -5.64 9.80 -5.55
CA GLY A 148 -6.45 11.01 -5.48
C GLY A 148 -7.65 10.94 -4.54
N PHE A 149 -7.74 9.95 -3.64
CA PHE A 149 -8.84 9.80 -2.68
C PHE A 149 -8.59 10.63 -1.41
N LYS A 150 -9.11 11.85 -1.40
CA LYS A 150 -8.86 12.80 -0.32
C LYS A 150 -9.49 12.36 1.01
N ALA A 151 -10.76 11.97 1.02
CA ALA A 151 -11.52 11.79 2.26
C ALA A 151 -10.91 10.73 3.19
N VAL A 152 -10.52 9.58 2.65
CA VAL A 152 -9.88 8.53 3.46
C VAL A 152 -8.45 8.90 3.87
N SER A 153 -7.73 9.63 3.01
CA SER A 153 -6.40 10.15 3.35
C SER A 153 -6.45 11.19 4.48
N ASP A 154 -7.52 11.99 4.56
CA ASP A 154 -7.78 12.93 5.65
C ASP A 154 -8.06 12.20 6.96
N VAL A 155 -8.77 11.06 6.93
CA VAL A 155 -8.98 10.25 8.16
C VAL A 155 -7.67 9.68 8.66
N CYS A 156 -6.80 9.21 7.77
CA CYS A 156 -5.45 8.80 8.17
C CYS A 156 -4.62 9.97 8.70
N GLN A 157 -4.73 11.17 8.12
CA GLN A 157 -4.06 12.36 8.61
C GLN A 157 -4.58 12.78 10.00
N ALA A 158 -5.90 12.76 10.21
CA ALA A 158 -6.50 13.05 11.50
C ALA A 158 -6.04 12.06 12.58
N ALA A 159 -5.78 10.80 12.21
CA ALA A 159 -5.19 9.82 13.11
C ALA A 159 -3.73 10.16 13.47
N PHE A 160 -2.96 10.82 12.59
CA PHE A 160 -1.61 11.29 12.91
C PHE A 160 -1.61 12.55 13.77
N ASP A 161 -2.59 13.42 13.55
CA ASP A 161 -2.71 14.69 14.27
C ASP A 161 -3.44 14.52 15.62
N HIS A 162 -3.91 13.32 15.95
CA HIS A 162 -4.64 13.06 17.18
C HIS A 162 -3.73 13.27 18.41
N PRO A 163 -4.19 13.96 19.47
CA PRO A 163 -3.38 14.21 20.67
C PRO A 163 -2.86 12.94 21.36
N ASP A 164 -3.62 11.85 21.28
CA ASP A 164 -3.27 10.56 21.88
C ASP A 164 -2.42 9.67 20.95
N THR A 165 -1.99 10.18 19.79
CA THR A 165 -1.07 9.46 18.90
C THR A 165 0.32 9.49 19.49
N ASP A 166 0.85 8.30 19.75
CA ASP A 166 2.13 8.10 20.40
C ASP A 166 3.21 8.03 19.33
N PHE A 167 4.02 9.09 19.27
CA PHE A 167 5.23 9.14 18.47
C PHE A 167 6.41 8.93 19.41
N ASP A 168 7.10 7.79 19.26
CA ASP A 168 8.29 7.47 20.03
C ASP A 168 9.31 8.63 19.99
N GLU A 169 9.75 9.09 21.16
CA GLU A 169 10.58 10.30 21.36
C GLU A 169 11.99 10.19 20.74
N TRP A 170 12.39 9.02 20.19
CA TRP A 170 13.76 8.75 19.74
C TRP A 170 13.87 8.37 18.25
N PRO A 171 14.00 9.34 17.32
CA PRO A 171 14.02 9.09 15.87
C PRO A 171 15.32 8.49 15.29
N GLU A 172 16.41 8.33 16.06
CA GLU A 172 17.76 8.08 15.53
C GLU A 172 18.14 6.61 15.24
N VAL A 173 17.24 5.62 15.41
CA VAL A 173 17.56 4.19 15.23
C VAL A 173 16.70 3.54 14.13
N THR A 174 17.37 2.86 13.18
CA THR A 174 16.92 2.27 11.90
C THR A 174 15.73 1.27 11.96
N PRO A 175 15.01 1.01 10.84
CA PRO A 175 13.55 0.85 10.80
C PRO A 175 13.01 -0.58 10.81
N ASP A 176 13.82 -1.62 11.00
CA ASP A 176 13.33 -2.97 10.71
C ASP A 176 12.50 -3.60 11.85
N HIS A 177 12.57 -3.07 13.08
CA HIS A 177 11.87 -3.61 14.25
C HIS A 177 11.44 -2.54 15.28
N ARG A 178 10.42 -1.72 14.99
CA ARG A 178 9.73 -0.93 16.03
C ARG A 178 8.26 -1.32 16.18
N PRO A 179 7.89 -2.13 17.20
CA PRO A 179 6.56 -2.11 17.75
C PRO A 179 6.48 -0.91 18.72
N GLY A 180 5.84 0.20 18.35
CA GLY A 180 5.81 1.34 19.28
C GLY A 180 4.95 2.54 18.91
N CYS A 181 4.91 2.96 17.64
CA CYS A 181 4.12 4.13 17.27
C CYS A 181 2.67 3.74 16.97
N TRP A 182 1.75 4.26 17.77
CA TRP A 182 0.33 3.96 17.69
C TRP A 182 -0.47 5.21 17.34
N CYS A 183 -1.34 5.10 16.36
CA CYS A 183 -2.28 6.16 16.01
C CYS A 183 -3.67 5.85 16.55
N THR A 184 -4.36 6.88 17.03
CA THR A 184 -5.79 6.78 17.32
C THR A 184 -6.58 7.00 16.03
N LEU A 185 -7.17 5.93 15.50
CA LEU A 185 -7.92 5.92 14.25
C LEU A 185 -9.43 5.81 14.54
N ASP A 186 -10.21 6.66 13.87
CA ASP A 186 -11.66 6.45 13.74
C ASP A 186 -11.92 5.28 12.80
N VAL A 187 -11.97 4.07 13.37
CA VAL A 187 -12.10 2.81 12.63
C VAL A 187 -13.41 2.74 11.83
N ALA A 188 -14.50 3.29 12.38
CA ALA A 188 -15.80 3.26 11.71
C ALA A 188 -15.76 4.13 10.45
N LYS A 189 -15.27 5.36 10.57
CA LYS A 189 -15.15 6.28 9.43
C LYS A 189 -14.09 5.81 8.43
N PHE A 190 -12.96 5.31 8.91
CA PHE A 190 -11.92 4.71 8.06
C PHE A 190 -12.46 3.56 7.22
N THR A 191 -13.17 2.62 7.86
CA THR A 191 -13.78 1.47 7.18
C THR A 191 -14.82 1.92 6.16
N GLN A 192 -15.71 2.87 6.52
CA GLN A 192 -16.73 3.39 5.62
C GLN A 192 -16.13 4.04 4.37
N LEU A 193 -15.15 4.93 4.54
CA LEU A 193 -14.51 5.63 3.42
C LEU A 193 -13.64 4.70 2.58
N THR A 194 -13.02 3.70 3.21
CA THR A 194 -12.29 2.64 2.47
C THR A 194 -13.25 1.80 1.63
N ALA A 195 -14.40 1.40 2.17
CA ALA A 195 -15.44 0.69 1.42
C ALA A 195 -15.93 1.50 0.22
N ALA A 196 -16.22 2.79 0.40
CA ALA A 196 -16.60 3.68 -0.69
C ALA A 196 -15.49 3.83 -1.75
N THR A 197 -14.24 3.97 -1.31
CA THR A 197 -13.06 4.05 -2.19
C THR A 197 -12.93 2.78 -3.04
N VAL A 198 -12.98 1.62 -2.41
CA VAL A 198 -12.89 0.32 -3.08
C VAL A 198 -14.08 0.09 -4.03
N ALA A 199 -15.29 0.48 -3.63
CA ALA A 199 -16.48 0.38 -4.48
C ALA A 199 -16.36 1.26 -5.74
N LEU A 200 -15.84 2.48 -5.60
CA LEU A 200 -15.63 3.38 -6.74
C LEU A 200 -14.51 2.89 -7.67
N VAL A 201 -13.39 2.42 -7.14
CA VAL A 201 -12.32 1.80 -7.94
C VAL A 201 -12.87 0.58 -8.68
N LYS A 202 -13.63 -0.28 -8.00
CA LYS A 202 -14.26 -1.44 -8.61
C LYS A 202 -15.21 -1.06 -9.75
N MET A 203 -16.02 -0.02 -9.57
CA MET A 203 -16.92 0.48 -10.62
C MET A 203 -16.14 0.93 -11.87
N ILE A 204 -15.01 1.62 -11.69
CA ILE A 204 -14.14 2.03 -12.80
C ILE A 204 -13.50 0.82 -13.48
N LEU A 205 -13.09 -0.21 -12.71
CA LEU A 205 -12.53 -1.45 -13.24
C LEU A 205 -13.57 -2.31 -13.99
N ASP A 206 -14.79 -2.37 -13.50
CA ASP A 206 -15.89 -3.07 -14.17
C ASP A 206 -16.19 -2.43 -15.55
N GLU A 207 -15.94 -1.11 -15.67
CA GLU A 207 -15.96 -0.33 -16.93
C GLU A 207 -14.58 -0.23 -17.61
N LYS A 208 -13.65 -1.15 -17.30
CA LYS A 208 -12.34 -1.30 -17.96
C LYS A 208 -11.50 -0.02 -17.98
N GLY A 209 -11.49 0.70 -16.86
CA GLY A 209 -10.73 1.93 -16.71
C GLY A 209 -11.39 3.16 -17.35
N VAL A 210 -12.63 3.10 -17.83
CA VAL A 210 -13.35 4.31 -18.26
C VAL A 210 -13.79 5.07 -17.01
N LEU A 211 -13.45 6.37 -16.95
CA LEU A 211 -13.91 7.22 -15.85
C LEU A 211 -15.42 7.48 -15.99
N PRO A 212 -16.17 7.47 -14.88
CA PRO A 212 -17.60 7.76 -14.92
C PRO A 212 -17.83 9.23 -15.34
N PRO A 213 -18.96 9.57 -15.99
CA PRO A 213 -19.27 10.94 -16.39
C PRO A 213 -19.22 11.94 -15.22
N ALA A 214 -19.60 11.49 -14.01
CA ALA A 214 -19.49 12.25 -12.76
C ALA A 214 -18.06 12.78 -12.50
N ALA A 215 -17.02 12.09 -12.97
CA ALA A 215 -15.64 12.51 -12.79
C ALA A 215 -15.30 13.77 -13.61
N GLU A 216 -15.96 14.00 -14.75
CA GLU A 216 -15.60 15.08 -15.68
C GLU A 216 -15.66 16.46 -15.02
N ALA A 217 -16.73 16.72 -14.25
CA ALA A 217 -16.91 17.99 -13.53
C ALA A 217 -15.84 18.25 -12.46
N ARG A 218 -15.06 17.23 -12.07
CA ARG A 218 -14.05 17.26 -11.01
C ARG A 218 -12.61 17.23 -11.55
N ILE A 219 -12.43 17.09 -12.87
CA ILE A 219 -11.11 17.12 -13.51
C ILE A 219 -10.61 18.57 -13.56
N ILE A 220 -9.43 18.80 -12.99
CA ILE A 220 -8.76 20.11 -13.06
C ILE A 220 -7.86 20.11 -14.29
N ASN A 221 -8.31 20.76 -15.37
CA ASN A 221 -7.51 20.96 -16.56
C ASN A 221 -6.45 22.05 -16.32
N VAL A 222 -5.24 21.64 -15.94
CA VAL A 222 -4.10 22.54 -15.87
C VAL A 222 -3.47 22.63 -17.26
N ALA A 223 -3.41 23.83 -17.84
CA ALA A 223 -2.70 24.04 -19.10
C ALA A 223 -1.24 23.59 -18.92
N LYS A 224 -0.83 22.56 -19.67
CA LYS A 224 0.55 22.04 -19.67
C LYS A 224 1.50 23.07 -20.29
N ARG A 225 1.81 24.12 -19.55
CA ARG A 225 2.94 24.99 -19.85
C ARG A 225 4.19 24.30 -19.30
N PHE A 226 4.75 23.41 -20.10
CA PHE A 226 6.08 22.88 -19.83
C PHE A 226 7.07 24.06 -19.96
N TYR A 227 7.83 24.33 -18.89
CA TYR A 227 8.91 25.33 -18.89
C TYR A 227 10.18 24.77 -19.55
N TYR A 228 10.06 24.20 -20.76
CA TYR A 228 11.20 23.65 -21.50
C TYR A 228 11.38 24.28 -22.89
N ASP A 229 10.79 25.45 -23.13
CA ASP A 229 10.93 26.14 -24.43
C ASP A 229 12.19 27.03 -24.55
N ASP A 230 13.15 26.99 -23.60
CA ASP A 230 14.44 27.70 -23.73
C ASP A 230 15.60 27.05 -22.93
N VAL A 231 16.13 25.88 -23.38
CA VAL A 231 17.48 25.41 -23.00
C VAL A 231 18.23 24.88 -24.22
#